data_AF-A0A948B4Y7-F1
#
_entry.id   AF-A0A948B4Y7-F1
#
_cell.length_a   1.000
_cell.length_b   1.000
_cell.length_c   1.000
_cell.angle_alpha   90.00
_cell.angle_beta   90.00
_cell.angle_gamma   90.00
#
_symmetry.space_group_name_H-M   'P 1'
#
loop_
_entity.id
_entity.type
_entity.pdbx_description
1 polymer ?
#
loop_
_entity_poly.entity_id
_entity_poly.type
_entity_poly.pdbx_seq_one_letter_code
_entity_poly.pdbx_strand_id
1 'polypeptide(L)'
;MKNKTYIQKGYSVVEVIVALGILVVVLTGVTSLFLSSIGGSAGVDEQLQAGSFMDQGFEAARAIRDNNFANLTIGTHGLIQSGGFWSFTGTSDTPGNFTRTTQISEVRRNEACAIVESGGTVDPDSRKVTVTISWNQNPDTPKSVSANQYLTNWANPQGCGVQANDLILDVHNAYLVQNKKLRGITLQNIGEDPLTVDKITLTWTVQNSLIEWIKIAGAKDWDYGGIGSPIGRQPSGTELNIVDFSLNPGQFQEISEFKFENDMNGSFFTIILTLSDGSTANQNFQVL
;
A
#
# COMPACT_ATOMS: atom_id res chain seq x y z
N MET A 1 94.32 34.56 -22.65
CA MET A 1 93.54 33.74 -21.69
C MET A 1 92.81 32.66 -22.49
N LYS A 2 93.14 31.38 -22.31
CA LYS A 2 92.43 30.26 -22.97
C LYS A 2 91.51 29.61 -21.93
N ASN A 3 90.19 29.67 -22.15
CA ASN A 3 89.20 29.01 -21.31
C ASN A 3 89.38 27.49 -21.42
N LYS A 4 89.60 26.82 -20.29
CA LYS A 4 89.51 25.36 -20.18
C LYS A 4 88.04 24.97 -20.05
N THR A 5 87.47 24.36 -21.07
CA THR A 5 86.20 23.61 -20.97
C THR A 5 86.49 22.23 -20.41
N TYR A 6 85.95 21.92 -19.22
CA TYR A 6 86.02 20.59 -18.63
C TYR A 6 85.00 19.68 -19.32
N ILE A 7 85.46 18.67 -20.05
CA ILE A 7 84.61 17.58 -20.52
C ILE A 7 84.43 16.62 -19.35
N GLN A 8 83.23 16.60 -18.76
CA GLN A 8 82.83 15.64 -17.72
C GLN A 8 82.94 14.23 -18.31
N LYS A 9 83.76 13.36 -17.71
CA LYS A 9 83.94 11.98 -18.16
C LYS A 9 82.69 11.16 -17.86
N GLY A 10 82.33 10.29 -18.81
CA GLY A 10 81.10 9.51 -18.83
C GLY A 10 80.84 8.65 -17.59
N TYR A 11 79.55 8.48 -17.36
CA TYR A 11 78.83 7.68 -16.38
C TYR A 11 79.56 6.40 -15.91
N SER A 12 79.63 6.22 -14.59
CA SER A 12 80.11 5.01 -13.92
C SER A 12 79.06 3.89 -14.02
N VAL A 13 79.51 2.63 -14.13
CA VAL A 13 78.63 1.42 -14.13
C VAL A 13 77.63 1.43 -12.95
N VAL A 14 78.03 2.02 -11.82
CA VAL A 14 77.18 2.17 -10.63
C VAL A 14 75.94 3.01 -10.90
N GLU A 15 76.04 4.07 -11.72
CA GLU A 15 74.92 4.95 -12.02
C GLU A 15 73.88 4.28 -12.92
N VAL A 16 74.33 3.42 -13.84
CA VAL A 16 73.44 2.58 -14.66
C VAL A 16 72.69 1.57 -13.77
N ILE A 17 73.37 0.97 -12.79
CA ILE A 17 72.74 0.02 -11.85
C ILE A 17 71.71 0.74 -10.97
N VAL A 18 72.03 1.94 -10.46
CA VAL A 18 71.09 2.73 -9.66
C VAL A 18 69.89 3.19 -10.50
N ALA A 19 70.10 3.66 -11.73
CA ALA A 19 69.03 4.05 -12.64
C ALA A 19 68.10 2.87 -12.98
N LEU A 20 68.65 1.67 -13.22
CA LEU A 20 67.87 0.46 -13.43
C LEU A 20 67.09 0.04 -12.18
N GLY A 21 67.69 0.17 -10.98
CA GLY A 21 67.00 -0.11 -9.72
C GLY A 21 65.79 0.80 -9.50
N ILE A 22 65.96 2.10 -9.73
CA ILE A 22 64.87 3.09 -9.65
C ILE A 22 63.80 2.78 -10.71
N LEU A 23 64.20 2.47 -11.94
CA LEU A 23 63.28 2.11 -13.01
C LEU A 23 62.41 0.90 -12.65
N VAL A 24 62.99 -0.15 -12.07
CA VAL A 24 62.25 -1.35 -11.64
C VAL A 24 61.22 -1.03 -10.55
N VAL A 25 61.57 -0.20 -9.57
CA VAL A 25 60.65 0.23 -8.50
C VAL A 25 59.48 1.03 -9.10
N VAL A 26 59.76 1.97 -9.99
CA VAL A 26 58.73 2.78 -10.66
C VAL A 26 57.81 1.90 -11.51
N LEU A 27 58.38 1.01 -12.33
CA LEU A 27 57.59 0.10 -13.18
C LEU A 27 56.68 -0.81 -12.35
N THR A 28 57.17 -1.34 -11.22
CA THR A 28 56.37 -2.18 -10.32
C THR A 28 55.23 -1.38 -9.67
N GLY A 29 55.47 -0.14 -9.27
CA GLY A 29 54.43 0.74 -8.76
C GLY A 29 53.34 1.00 -9.80
N VAL A 30 53.73 1.37 -11.02
CA VAL A 30 52.78 1.65 -12.12
C VAL A 30 51.96 0.42 -12.50
N THR A 31 52.57 -0.76 -12.60
CA THR A 31 51.84 -2.00 -12.92
C THR A 31 50.87 -2.39 -11.80
N SER A 32 51.25 -2.22 -10.54
CA SER A 32 50.36 -2.49 -9.41
C SER A 32 49.11 -1.60 -9.40
N LEU A 33 49.28 -0.30 -9.68
CA LEU A 33 48.17 0.66 -9.78
C LEU A 33 47.28 0.35 -10.99
N PHE A 34 47.88 -0.02 -12.13
CA PHE A 34 47.13 -0.39 -13.32
C PHE A 34 46.28 -1.65 -13.11
N LEU A 35 46.85 -2.69 -12.51
CA LEU A 35 46.12 -3.92 -12.18
C LEU A 35 45.00 -3.66 -11.16
N SER A 36 45.26 -2.82 -10.15
CA SER A 36 44.25 -2.42 -9.16
C SER A 36 43.09 -1.65 -9.79
N SER A 37 43.38 -0.79 -10.78
CA SER A 37 42.38 -0.03 -11.53
C SER A 37 41.45 -0.93 -12.36
N ILE A 38 42.02 -1.94 -13.04
CA ILE A 38 41.24 -2.93 -13.81
C ILE A 38 40.31 -3.71 -12.87
N GLY A 39 40.81 -4.20 -11.73
CA GLY A 39 39.99 -4.92 -10.75
C GLY A 39 38.85 -4.08 -10.16
N GLY A 40 39.09 -2.77 -9.96
CA GLY A 40 38.06 -1.82 -9.54
C GLY A 40 36.96 -1.62 -10.57
N SER A 41 37.30 -1.51 -11.86
CA SER A 41 36.33 -1.29 -12.94
C SER A 41 35.35 -2.47 -13.12
N ALA A 42 35.85 -3.71 -13.09
CA ALA A 42 34.99 -4.90 -13.21
C ALA A 42 33.96 -5.01 -12.07
N GLY A 43 34.33 -4.62 -10.84
CA GLY A 43 33.40 -4.63 -9.71
C GLY A 43 32.29 -3.58 -9.79
N VAL A 44 32.55 -2.45 -10.46
CA VAL A 44 31.53 -1.41 -10.69
C VAL A 44 30.54 -1.87 -11.75
N ASP A 45 31.03 -2.48 -12.84
CA ASP A 45 30.17 -2.99 -13.92
C ASP A 45 29.20 -4.07 -13.41
N GLU A 46 29.69 -4.99 -12.58
CA GLU A 46 28.84 -6.02 -11.94
C GLU A 46 27.75 -5.41 -11.06
N GLN A 47 28.05 -4.36 -10.31
CA GLN A 47 27.06 -3.69 -9.45
C GLN A 47 25.99 -2.95 -10.27
N LEU A 48 26.39 -2.26 -11.35
CA LEU A 48 25.45 -1.61 -12.26
C LEU A 48 24.54 -2.64 -12.93
N GLN A 49 25.11 -3.78 -13.34
CA GLN A 49 24.34 -4.86 -13.94
C GLN A 49 23.39 -5.51 -12.94
N ALA A 50 23.82 -5.75 -11.70
CA ALA A 50 22.97 -6.24 -10.62
C ALA A 50 21.79 -5.28 -10.35
N GLY A 51 22.05 -3.96 -10.35
CA GLY A 51 21.00 -2.94 -10.25
C GLY A 51 19.97 -3.03 -11.38
N SER A 52 20.43 -3.16 -12.63
CA SER A 52 19.53 -3.33 -13.78
C SER A 52 18.66 -4.59 -13.67
N PHE A 53 19.21 -5.72 -13.21
CA PHE A 53 18.43 -6.95 -13.02
C PHE A 53 17.46 -6.87 -11.85
N MET A 54 17.78 -6.09 -10.82
CA MET A 54 16.89 -5.79 -9.71
C MET A 54 15.70 -4.94 -10.18
N ASP A 55 15.95 -3.88 -10.96
CA ASP A 55 14.89 -3.05 -11.56
C ASP A 55 13.97 -3.88 -12.46
N GLN A 56 14.55 -4.74 -13.32
CA GLN A 56 13.78 -5.69 -14.11
C GLN A 56 12.93 -6.63 -13.24
N GLY A 57 13.42 -7.03 -12.07
CA GLY A 57 12.67 -7.84 -11.13
C GLY A 57 11.42 -7.13 -10.60
N PHE A 58 11.56 -5.85 -10.25
CA PHE A 58 10.42 -5.03 -9.84
C PHE A 58 9.44 -4.74 -10.97
N GLU A 59 9.92 -4.48 -12.19
CA GLU A 59 9.05 -4.31 -13.36
C GLU A 59 8.30 -5.59 -13.70
N ALA A 60 8.95 -6.74 -13.60
CA ALA A 60 8.29 -8.03 -13.79
C ALA A 60 7.20 -8.24 -12.73
N ALA A 61 7.46 -7.93 -11.46
CA ALA A 61 6.46 -8.01 -10.40
C ALA A 61 5.28 -7.03 -10.65
N ARG A 62 5.54 -5.82 -11.12
CA ARG A 62 4.50 -4.87 -11.55
C ARG A 62 3.68 -5.40 -12.73
N ALA A 63 4.34 -5.95 -13.75
CA ALA A 63 3.65 -6.53 -14.90
C ALA A 63 2.77 -7.72 -14.51
N ILE A 64 3.24 -8.58 -13.60
CA ILE A 64 2.47 -9.70 -13.04
C ILE A 64 1.24 -9.18 -12.29
N ARG A 65 1.42 -8.16 -11.43
CA ARG A 65 0.36 -7.46 -10.71
C ARG A 65 -0.71 -6.89 -11.65
N ASP A 66 -0.26 -6.18 -12.69
CA ASP A 66 -1.14 -5.46 -13.61
C ASP A 66 -1.91 -6.41 -14.54
N ASN A 67 -1.36 -7.60 -14.81
CA ASN A 67 -2.09 -8.66 -15.50
C ASN A 67 -3.21 -9.24 -14.61
N ASN A 68 -2.89 -9.60 -13.36
CA ASN A 68 -3.86 -9.94 -12.32
C ASN A 68 -3.16 -9.92 -10.95
N PHE A 69 -3.67 -9.17 -9.99
CA PHE A 69 -3.11 -9.09 -8.64
C PHE A 69 -2.98 -10.47 -7.96
N ALA A 70 -3.91 -11.39 -8.24
CA ALA A 70 -3.87 -12.76 -7.71
C ALA A 70 -2.65 -13.57 -8.20
N ASN A 71 -2.02 -13.17 -9.30
CA ASN A 71 -0.79 -13.80 -9.78
C ASN A 71 0.42 -13.48 -8.89
N LEU A 72 0.37 -12.45 -8.02
CA LEU A 72 1.38 -12.18 -7.00
C LEU A 72 1.28 -13.19 -5.84
N THR A 73 1.51 -14.45 -6.15
CA THR A 73 1.46 -15.55 -5.17
C THR A 73 2.58 -15.42 -4.14
N ILE A 74 2.25 -15.56 -2.86
CA ILE A 74 3.20 -15.52 -1.74
C ILE A 74 4.24 -16.64 -1.90
N GLY A 75 5.50 -16.33 -1.65
CA GLY A 75 6.60 -17.28 -1.77
C GLY A 75 7.83 -16.69 -2.46
N THR A 76 8.87 -17.51 -2.58
CA THR A 76 10.09 -17.18 -3.32
C THR A 76 9.97 -17.71 -4.74
N HIS A 77 10.21 -16.83 -5.72
CA HIS A 77 10.06 -17.15 -7.13
C HIS A 77 11.26 -16.66 -7.94
N GLY A 78 11.56 -17.37 -9.02
CA GLY A 78 12.28 -16.81 -10.17
C GLY A 78 11.32 -16.17 -11.16
N LEU A 79 11.86 -15.55 -12.20
CA LEU A 79 11.11 -14.87 -13.25
C LEU A 79 11.40 -15.46 -14.63
N ILE A 80 10.36 -15.61 -15.44
CA ILE A 80 10.46 -16.00 -16.85
C ILE A 80 9.56 -15.12 -17.72
N GLN A 81 10.04 -14.81 -18.91
CA GLN A 81 9.24 -14.14 -19.93
C GLN A 81 8.80 -15.17 -20.99
N SER A 82 7.50 -15.29 -21.21
CA SER A 82 6.93 -16.17 -22.23
C SER A 82 5.72 -15.50 -22.89
N GLY A 83 5.65 -15.55 -24.21
CA GLY A 83 4.53 -14.97 -24.97
C GLY A 83 4.37 -13.44 -24.79
N GLY A 84 5.43 -12.73 -24.40
CA GLY A 84 5.39 -11.29 -24.13
C GLY A 84 5.01 -10.91 -22.70
N PHE A 85 4.72 -11.89 -21.83
CA PHE A 85 4.33 -11.66 -20.43
C PHE A 85 5.38 -12.16 -19.45
N TRP A 86 5.47 -11.49 -18.30
CA TRP A 86 6.25 -11.97 -17.15
C TRP A 86 5.42 -12.94 -16.33
N SER A 87 6.07 -13.98 -15.81
CA SER A 87 5.47 -14.97 -14.92
C SER A 87 6.51 -15.50 -13.93
N PHE A 88 6.03 -16.03 -12.80
CA PHE A 88 6.89 -16.71 -11.83
C PHE A 88 7.30 -18.09 -12.32
N THR A 89 8.52 -18.50 -11.96
CA THR A 89 9.06 -19.84 -12.25
C THR A 89 10.02 -20.28 -11.16
N GLY A 90 9.97 -21.56 -10.75
CA GLY A 90 10.88 -22.11 -9.75
C GLY A 90 11.01 -21.25 -8.49
N THR A 91 12.18 -21.27 -7.86
CA THR A 91 12.49 -20.46 -6.67
C THR A 91 13.50 -19.34 -6.95
N SER A 92 14.13 -19.36 -8.12
CA SER A 92 15.11 -18.38 -8.59
C SER A 92 15.25 -18.44 -10.12
N ASP A 93 15.81 -17.40 -10.71
CA ASP A 93 16.22 -17.37 -12.12
C ASP A 93 17.66 -16.85 -12.25
N THR A 94 18.28 -17.07 -13.41
CA THR A 94 19.69 -16.75 -13.63
C THR A 94 19.89 -15.81 -14.83
N PRO A 95 19.68 -14.49 -14.66
CA PRO A 95 19.95 -13.53 -15.73
C PRO A 95 21.46 -13.31 -15.87
N GLY A 96 22.06 -13.89 -16.91
CA GLY A 96 23.51 -13.86 -17.12
C GLY A 96 24.26 -14.69 -16.06
N ASN A 97 25.20 -14.06 -15.36
CA ASN A 97 26.00 -14.71 -14.30
C ASN A 97 25.45 -14.45 -12.88
N PHE A 98 24.25 -13.88 -12.78
CA PHE A 98 23.61 -13.53 -11.52
C PHE A 98 22.53 -14.55 -11.19
N THR A 99 22.28 -14.74 -9.90
CA THR A 99 21.09 -15.45 -9.41
C THR A 99 20.13 -14.40 -8.85
N ARG A 100 18.89 -14.42 -9.34
CA ARG A 100 17.82 -13.54 -8.88
C ARG A 100 16.76 -14.33 -8.14
N THR A 101 16.31 -13.79 -7.01
CA THR A 101 15.13 -14.28 -6.27
C THR A 101 14.16 -13.13 -6.05
N THR A 102 12.87 -13.40 -6.26
CA THR A 102 11.77 -12.48 -6.00
C THR A 102 10.89 -13.08 -4.91
N GLN A 103 10.96 -12.52 -3.71
CA GLN A 103 10.14 -12.91 -2.58
C GLN A 103 8.88 -12.05 -2.55
N ILE A 104 7.71 -12.70 -2.58
CA ILE A 104 6.43 -12.08 -2.31
C ILE A 104 6.01 -12.44 -0.89
N SER A 105 5.75 -11.42 -0.09
CA SER A 105 5.31 -11.55 1.30
C SER A 105 3.98 -10.85 1.52
N GLU A 106 3.21 -11.36 2.47
CA GLU A 106 2.02 -10.69 2.98
C GLU A 106 2.37 -9.35 3.62
N VAL A 107 1.45 -8.40 3.54
CA VAL A 107 1.50 -7.13 4.27
C VAL A 107 0.43 -7.20 5.33
N ARG A 108 0.72 -6.67 6.52
CA ARG A 108 -0.24 -6.64 7.64
C ARG A 108 -0.49 -5.21 8.08
N ARG A 109 -1.71 -4.92 8.53
CA ARG A 109 -2.10 -3.61 9.06
C ARG A 109 -2.68 -3.73 10.46
N ASN A 110 -2.44 -2.71 11.30
CA ASN A 110 -3.11 -2.58 12.59
C ASN A 110 -4.50 -1.92 12.44
N GLU A 111 -5.21 -1.73 13.55
CA GLU A 111 -6.54 -1.08 13.60
C GLU A 111 -6.53 0.36 13.05
N ALA A 112 -5.40 1.06 13.12
CA ALA A 112 -5.22 2.39 12.53
C ALA A 112 -4.85 2.36 11.03
N CYS A 113 -5.03 1.21 10.37
CA CYS A 113 -4.63 0.93 9.00
C CYS A 113 -3.15 1.19 8.69
N ALA A 114 -2.26 1.24 9.68
CA ALA A 114 -0.82 1.40 9.47
C ALA A 114 -0.18 0.04 9.18
N ILE A 115 0.76 -0.02 8.21
CA ILE A 115 1.53 -1.24 7.93
C ILE A 115 2.38 -1.59 9.15
N VAL A 116 2.29 -2.84 9.59
CA VAL A 116 3.04 -3.38 10.73
C VAL A 116 3.80 -4.64 10.32
N GLU A 117 5.01 -4.81 10.87
CA GLU A 117 5.86 -5.98 10.58
C GLU A 117 5.42 -7.23 11.34
N SER A 118 4.64 -7.09 12.42
CA SER A 118 4.05 -8.21 13.18
C SER A 118 2.73 -7.81 13.84
N GLY A 119 1.88 -8.80 14.13
CA GLY A 119 0.50 -8.56 14.59
C GLY A 119 -0.43 -8.08 13.47
N GLY A 120 -1.56 -7.48 13.83
CA GLY A 120 -2.52 -6.94 12.87
C GLY A 120 -3.25 -7.98 12.00
N THR A 121 -3.99 -7.52 11.01
CA THR A 121 -4.70 -8.33 10.01
C THR A 121 -3.96 -8.31 8.68
N VAL A 122 -4.10 -9.39 7.89
CA VAL A 122 -3.51 -9.45 6.53
C VAL A 122 -4.23 -8.43 5.65
N ASP A 123 -3.47 -7.62 4.93
CA ASP A 123 -3.99 -6.71 3.91
C ASP A 123 -4.15 -7.47 2.58
N PRO A 124 -5.38 -7.78 2.14
CA PRO A 124 -5.61 -8.52 0.91
C PRO A 124 -5.08 -7.77 -0.32
N ASP A 125 -5.01 -6.43 -0.27
CA ASP A 125 -4.61 -5.59 -1.39
C ASP A 125 -3.14 -5.30 -1.47
N SER A 126 -2.35 -5.62 -0.45
CA SER A 126 -0.95 -5.26 -0.42
C SER A 126 -0.08 -6.50 -0.42
N ARG A 127 0.97 -6.48 -1.24
CA ARG A 127 2.07 -7.45 -1.20
C ARG A 127 3.40 -6.72 -1.11
N LYS A 128 4.31 -7.24 -0.28
CA LYS A 128 5.68 -6.76 -0.19
C LYS A 128 6.52 -7.61 -1.14
N VAL A 129 7.14 -6.97 -2.12
CA VAL A 129 8.05 -7.60 -3.08
C VAL A 129 9.47 -7.30 -2.64
N THR A 130 10.27 -8.33 -2.42
CA THR A 130 11.71 -8.20 -2.15
C THR A 130 12.49 -8.90 -3.24
N VAL A 131 13.29 -8.16 -4.00
CA VAL A 131 14.15 -8.71 -5.06
C VAL A 131 15.58 -8.76 -4.52
N THR A 132 16.20 -9.93 -4.63
CA THR A 132 17.59 -10.14 -4.25
C THR A 132 18.38 -10.67 -5.44
N ILE A 133 19.52 -10.04 -5.72
CA ILE A 133 20.46 -10.44 -6.76
C ILE A 133 21.75 -10.86 -6.08
N SER A 134 22.25 -12.06 -6.38
CA SER A 134 23.54 -12.56 -5.91
C SER A 134 24.44 -13.00 -7.06
N TRP A 135 25.74 -12.80 -6.90
CA TRP A 135 26.77 -13.22 -7.88
C TRP A 135 28.09 -13.49 -7.18
N ASN A 136 28.96 -14.26 -7.84
CA ASN A 136 30.29 -14.57 -7.34
C ASN A 136 31.32 -13.76 -8.14
N GLN A 137 31.97 -12.79 -7.49
CA GLN A 137 33.11 -12.08 -8.07
C GLN A 137 34.38 -12.95 -8.04
N ASN A 138 34.50 -13.80 -7.02
CA ASN A 138 35.48 -14.87 -6.86
C ASN A 138 34.79 -16.08 -6.20
N PRO A 139 35.29 -17.32 -6.34
CA PRO A 139 34.68 -18.52 -5.75
C PRO A 139 34.41 -18.43 -4.24
N ASP A 140 35.18 -17.61 -3.51
CA ASP A 140 35.12 -17.50 -2.05
C ASP A 140 34.40 -16.24 -1.53
N THR A 141 33.94 -15.34 -2.40
CA THR A 141 33.29 -14.08 -1.99
C THR A 141 32.00 -13.82 -2.77
N PRO A 142 30.87 -14.40 -2.35
CA PRO A 142 29.57 -14.05 -2.89
C PRO A 142 29.19 -12.61 -2.53
N LYS A 143 28.69 -11.85 -3.50
CA LYS A 143 28.09 -10.54 -3.31
C LYS A 143 26.58 -10.61 -3.52
N SER A 144 25.85 -9.73 -2.85
CA SER A 144 24.41 -9.60 -3.04
C SER A 144 23.93 -8.17 -2.87
N VAL A 145 22.89 -7.81 -3.61
CA VAL A 145 22.09 -6.59 -3.41
C VAL A 145 20.63 -6.98 -3.23
N SER A 146 19.92 -6.31 -2.33
CA SER A 146 18.52 -6.56 -2.06
C SER A 146 17.77 -5.25 -1.84
N ALA A 147 16.56 -5.17 -2.37
CA ALA A 147 15.65 -4.06 -2.15
C ALA A 147 14.22 -4.59 -2.05
N ASN A 148 13.32 -3.79 -1.46
CA ASN A 148 11.91 -4.12 -1.40
C ASN A 148 11.02 -2.95 -1.84
N GLN A 149 9.82 -3.29 -2.30
CA GLN A 149 8.76 -2.35 -2.68
C GLN A 149 7.40 -2.95 -2.26
N TYR A 150 6.43 -2.08 -2.01
CA TYR A 150 5.04 -2.49 -1.79
C TYR A 150 4.25 -2.33 -3.08
N LEU A 151 3.50 -3.36 -3.44
CA LEU A 151 2.57 -3.35 -4.56
C LEU A 151 1.15 -3.46 -4.03
N THR A 152 0.27 -2.59 -4.52
CA THR A 152 -1.14 -2.53 -4.12
C THR A 152 -2.09 -2.94 -5.25
N ASN A 153 -3.22 -3.55 -4.89
CA ASN A 153 -4.33 -3.86 -5.78
C ASN A 153 -5.16 -2.60 -6.02
N TRP A 154 -4.61 -1.67 -6.80
CA TRP A 154 -5.26 -0.38 -7.07
C TRP A 154 -6.55 -0.50 -7.89
N ALA A 155 -6.73 -1.61 -8.62
CA ALA A 155 -7.88 -1.82 -9.50
C ALA A 155 -9.13 -2.30 -8.74
N ASN A 156 -8.96 -2.97 -7.60
CA ASN A 156 -10.05 -3.43 -6.74
C ASN A 156 -9.60 -3.50 -5.28
N PRO A 157 -9.55 -2.36 -4.56
CA PRO A 157 -9.16 -2.35 -3.16
C PRO A 157 -10.23 -3.02 -2.28
N GLN A 158 -9.82 -3.97 -1.43
CA GLN A 158 -10.57 -4.77 -0.46
C GLN A 158 -9.99 -4.69 0.97
N GLY A 159 -8.88 -3.99 1.16
CA GLY A 159 -8.15 -3.84 2.40
C GLY A 159 -8.72 -2.74 3.28
N CYS A 160 -8.02 -2.49 4.40
CA CYS A 160 -8.40 -1.55 5.45
C CYS A 160 -8.97 -0.21 4.89
N GLY A 161 -10.29 -0.03 5.02
CA GLY A 161 -11.08 1.14 4.63
C GLY A 161 -11.66 1.02 3.21
N VAL A 162 -12.93 0.65 3.02
CA VAL A 162 -14.11 1.37 3.53
C VAL A 162 -15.33 0.42 3.42
N GLN A 163 -15.85 -0.13 4.52
CA GLN A 163 -17.13 -0.88 4.56
C GLN A 163 -18.25 -0.09 3.85
N ALA A 164 -18.16 1.24 3.81
CA ALA A 164 -19.13 2.11 3.15
C ALA A 164 -19.11 2.00 1.61
N ASN A 165 -18.04 1.49 0.99
CA ASN A 165 -18.04 1.18 -0.44
C ASN A 165 -18.95 -0.01 -0.76
N ASP A 166 -19.05 -0.93 0.19
CA ASP A 166 -19.89 -2.12 0.09
C ASP A 166 -21.32 -1.87 0.61
N LEU A 167 -21.61 -0.65 1.07
CA LEU A 167 -22.93 -0.26 1.54
C LEU A 167 -23.63 0.63 0.52
N ILE A 168 -24.72 0.12 -0.06
CA ILE A 168 -25.68 0.96 -0.77
C ILE A 168 -26.64 1.56 0.27
N LEU A 169 -26.59 2.88 0.42
CA LEU A 169 -27.59 3.68 1.12
C LEU A 169 -28.51 4.33 0.09
N ASP A 170 -29.73 3.84 -0.02
CA ASP A 170 -30.74 4.32 -0.97
C ASP A 170 -31.84 5.12 -0.25
N VAL A 171 -32.07 6.34 -0.75
CA VAL A 171 -33.03 7.32 -0.25
C VAL A 171 -34.09 7.69 -1.29
N HIS A 172 -34.12 7.07 -2.48
CA HIS A 172 -35.02 7.46 -3.58
C HIS A 172 -36.50 7.30 -3.21
N ASN A 173 -36.81 6.32 -2.37
CA ASN A 173 -38.17 6.05 -1.92
C ASN A 173 -38.47 6.68 -0.55
N ALA A 174 -37.66 7.63 -0.08
CA ALA A 174 -37.84 8.24 1.23
C ALA A 174 -39.13 9.09 1.28
N TYR A 175 -39.94 8.90 2.32
CA TYR A 175 -41.22 9.59 2.49
C TYR A 175 -41.56 9.87 3.95
N LEU A 176 -42.44 10.85 4.18
CA LEU A 176 -42.93 11.21 5.51
C LEU A 176 -44.29 10.56 5.81
N VAL A 177 -44.43 10.01 7.01
CA VAL A 177 -45.69 9.51 7.57
C VAL A 177 -46.14 10.44 8.69
N GLN A 178 -47.36 10.95 8.58
CA GLN A 178 -47.94 11.92 9.53
C GLN A 178 -47.03 13.15 9.76
N ASN A 179 -46.23 13.51 8.75
CA ASN A 179 -45.23 14.58 8.76
C ASN A 179 -44.16 14.50 9.87
N LYS A 180 -44.09 13.43 10.66
CA LYS A 180 -43.18 13.33 11.82
C LYS A 180 -42.28 12.10 11.80
N LYS A 181 -42.46 11.23 10.80
CA LYS A 181 -41.78 9.94 10.70
C LYS A 181 -41.23 9.80 9.30
N LEU A 182 -39.91 9.70 9.17
CA LEU A 182 -39.24 9.47 7.91
C LEU A 182 -39.00 7.96 7.72
N ARG A 183 -39.37 7.44 6.55
CA ARG A 183 -39.31 6.02 6.17
C ARG A 183 -38.88 5.85 4.71
N GLY A 184 -38.71 4.61 4.25
CA GLY A 184 -38.37 4.31 2.84
C GLY A 184 -36.88 4.45 2.51
N ILE A 185 -36.02 4.51 3.53
CA ILE A 185 -34.57 4.50 3.37
C ILE A 185 -34.09 3.06 3.53
N THR A 186 -33.23 2.62 2.62
CA THR A 186 -32.81 1.21 2.57
C THR A 186 -31.30 1.08 2.52
N LEU A 187 -30.81 0.00 3.11
CA LEU A 187 -29.43 -0.40 3.23
C LEU A 187 -29.26 -1.73 2.50
N GLN A 188 -28.21 -1.86 1.71
CA GLN A 188 -27.83 -3.14 1.13
C GLN A 188 -26.33 -3.33 1.23
N ASN A 189 -25.92 -4.48 1.77
CA ASN A 189 -24.53 -4.90 1.69
C ASN A 189 -24.31 -5.61 0.35
N ILE A 190 -23.50 -5.02 -0.51
CA ILE A 190 -23.10 -5.57 -1.82
C ILE A 190 -21.71 -6.22 -1.80
N GLY A 191 -21.01 -6.14 -0.67
CA GLY A 191 -19.69 -6.74 -0.48
C GLY A 191 -19.76 -8.23 -0.13
N GLU A 192 -18.57 -8.80 0.08
CA GLU A 192 -18.40 -10.23 0.40
C GLU A 192 -18.29 -10.51 1.91
N ASP A 193 -18.06 -9.47 2.72
CA ASP A 193 -17.95 -9.56 4.18
C ASP A 193 -19.13 -8.87 4.90
N PRO A 194 -19.50 -9.31 6.12
CA PRO A 194 -20.47 -8.58 6.94
C PRO A 194 -19.97 -7.16 7.25
N LEU A 195 -20.89 -6.18 7.16
CA LEU A 195 -20.64 -4.80 7.58
C LEU A 195 -21.51 -4.43 8.78
N THR A 196 -21.06 -3.47 9.58
CA THR A 196 -21.77 -3.05 10.79
C THR A 196 -21.91 -1.54 10.81
N VAL A 197 -23.15 -1.06 10.92
CA VAL A 197 -23.46 0.37 11.16
C VAL A 197 -23.35 0.63 12.66
N ASP A 198 -22.43 1.50 13.04
CA ASP A 198 -22.11 1.84 14.44
C ASP A 198 -22.79 3.16 14.85
N LYS A 199 -22.80 4.15 13.96
CA LYS A 199 -23.35 5.48 14.26
C LYS A 199 -24.14 6.06 13.11
N ILE A 200 -25.08 6.94 13.46
CA ILE A 200 -25.88 7.68 12.50
C ILE A 200 -25.86 9.16 12.88
N THR A 201 -25.50 10.01 11.94
CA THR A 201 -25.70 11.46 12.02
C THR A 201 -26.76 11.87 11.01
N LEU A 202 -27.83 12.50 11.49
CA LEU A 202 -28.92 12.99 10.64
C LEU A 202 -29.04 14.51 10.81
N THR A 203 -29.06 15.23 9.71
CA THR A 203 -29.38 16.67 9.69
C THR A 203 -30.71 16.91 8.99
N TRP A 204 -31.40 17.95 9.42
CA TRP A 204 -32.63 18.47 8.83
C TRP A 204 -32.69 19.99 8.92
N THR A 205 -33.50 20.62 8.07
CA THR A 205 -33.62 22.09 7.96
C THR A 205 -34.66 22.71 8.88
N VAL A 206 -35.63 21.93 9.38
CA VAL A 206 -36.67 22.45 10.28
C VAL A 206 -36.06 22.84 11.62
N GLN A 207 -36.25 24.11 12.01
CA GLN A 207 -35.73 24.64 13.27
C GLN A 207 -36.46 24.07 14.49
N ASN A 208 -35.73 23.92 15.59
CA ASN A 208 -36.24 23.47 16.90
C ASN A 208 -36.97 22.11 16.88
N SER A 209 -36.79 21.30 15.83
CA SER A 209 -37.21 19.91 15.82
C SER A 209 -36.09 19.04 16.36
N LEU A 210 -36.44 18.11 17.26
CA LEU A 210 -35.52 17.12 17.82
C LEU A 210 -35.90 15.71 17.32
N ILE A 211 -34.91 14.83 17.24
CA ILE A 211 -35.12 13.41 16.98
C ILE A 211 -35.42 12.66 18.27
N GLU A 212 -36.40 11.76 18.21
CA GLU A 212 -36.87 10.95 19.34
C GLU A 212 -36.31 9.52 19.29
N TRP A 213 -36.35 8.85 18.13
CA TRP A 213 -35.80 7.50 17.98
C TRP A 213 -35.47 7.15 16.53
N ILE A 214 -34.62 6.13 16.38
CA ILE A 214 -34.25 5.49 15.13
C ILE A 214 -34.60 4.01 15.23
N LYS A 215 -35.18 3.46 14.16
CA LYS A 215 -35.47 2.04 14.03
C LYS A 215 -34.92 1.46 12.75
N ILE A 216 -34.18 0.37 12.87
CA ILE A 216 -33.69 -0.50 11.79
C ILE A 216 -34.30 -1.88 12.01
N ALA A 217 -34.81 -2.50 10.95
CA ALA A 217 -35.50 -3.80 11.02
C ALA A 217 -36.66 -3.86 12.05
N GLY A 218 -37.26 -2.72 12.38
CA GLY A 218 -38.37 -2.59 13.33
C GLY A 218 -37.97 -2.53 14.82
N ALA A 219 -36.73 -2.84 15.17
CA ALA A 219 -36.18 -2.64 16.51
C ALA A 219 -35.80 -1.17 16.73
N LYS A 220 -35.69 -0.71 17.98
CA LYS A 220 -35.13 0.62 18.28
C LYS A 220 -33.62 0.45 18.46
N ASP A 221 -32.83 1.06 17.58
CA ASP A 221 -31.37 1.04 17.63
C ASP A 221 -30.82 2.30 18.30
N TRP A 222 -31.62 3.37 18.32
CA TRP A 222 -31.39 4.52 19.20
C TRP A 222 -32.72 5.09 19.67
N ASP A 223 -32.79 5.48 20.94
CA ASP A 223 -34.00 6.05 21.55
C ASP A 223 -33.64 7.04 22.65
N TYR A 224 -34.32 8.17 22.65
CA TYR A 224 -34.14 9.24 23.63
C TYR A 224 -34.30 8.76 25.09
N GLY A 225 -35.04 7.66 25.32
CA GLY A 225 -35.32 7.08 26.63
C GLY A 225 -34.22 6.17 27.18
N GLY A 226 -33.15 5.88 26.41
CA GLY A 226 -31.97 5.17 26.92
C GLY A 226 -31.42 4.04 26.06
N ILE A 227 -31.73 3.97 24.76
CA ILE A 227 -31.07 3.04 23.83
C ILE A 227 -30.06 3.83 23.00
N GLY A 228 -28.81 3.38 22.98
CA GLY A 228 -27.71 4.11 22.36
C GLY A 228 -27.31 5.35 23.16
N SER A 229 -26.52 6.23 22.53
CA SER A 229 -26.09 7.50 23.14
C SER A 229 -25.97 8.61 22.09
N PRO A 230 -26.06 9.90 22.47
CA PRO A 230 -26.45 10.42 23.78
C PRO A 230 -27.92 10.16 24.13
N ILE A 231 -28.24 10.16 25.43
CA ILE A 231 -29.61 10.03 25.94
C ILE A 231 -30.33 11.38 25.81
N GLY A 232 -31.66 11.36 25.70
CA GLY A 232 -32.49 12.54 25.50
C GLY A 232 -32.69 12.84 24.03
N ARG A 233 -33.65 13.72 23.74
CA ARG A 233 -33.96 14.11 22.37
C ARG A 233 -32.84 14.98 21.82
N GLN A 234 -32.39 14.71 20.61
CA GLN A 234 -31.18 15.33 20.05
C GLN A 234 -31.51 16.33 18.93
N PRO A 235 -30.75 17.42 18.82
CA PRO A 235 -30.89 18.36 17.72
C PRO A 235 -30.34 17.79 16.40
N SER A 236 -30.63 18.53 15.32
CA SER A 236 -30.09 18.27 13.99
C SER A 236 -28.56 18.20 14.00
N GLY A 237 -27.99 17.17 13.38
CA GLY A 237 -26.55 17.00 13.22
C GLY A 237 -25.80 16.40 14.42
N THR A 238 -26.50 15.97 15.47
CA THR A 238 -25.87 15.18 16.54
C THR A 238 -25.49 13.80 16.01
N GLU A 239 -24.26 13.37 16.31
CA GLU A 239 -23.82 11.98 16.09
C GLU A 239 -24.49 11.08 17.13
N LEU A 240 -25.27 10.11 16.67
CA LEU A 240 -25.97 9.14 17.51
C LEU A 240 -25.26 7.80 17.41
N ASN A 241 -24.69 7.36 18.53
CA ASN A 241 -24.21 6.00 18.68
C ASN A 241 -25.41 5.07 18.83
N ILE A 242 -25.64 4.24 17.82
CA ILE A 242 -26.75 3.30 17.82
C ILE A 242 -26.33 2.00 18.51
N VAL A 243 -27.25 1.04 18.62
CA VAL A 243 -26.89 -0.36 18.80
C VAL A 243 -26.39 -0.88 17.46
N ASP A 244 -25.16 -1.38 17.44
CA ASP A 244 -24.49 -1.91 16.24
C ASP A 244 -25.42 -2.78 15.40
N PHE A 245 -25.65 -2.34 14.16
CA PHE A 245 -26.51 -3.04 13.23
C PHE A 245 -25.68 -3.73 12.15
N SER A 246 -25.62 -5.06 12.19
CA SER A 246 -24.83 -5.85 11.23
C SER A 246 -25.66 -6.33 10.03
N LEU A 247 -25.09 -6.18 8.83
CA LEU A 247 -25.63 -6.60 7.54
C LEU A 247 -24.73 -7.67 6.94
N ASN A 248 -25.27 -8.87 6.76
CA ASN A 248 -24.55 -9.94 6.07
C ASN A 248 -24.43 -9.65 4.56
N PRO A 249 -23.47 -10.27 3.85
CA PRO A 249 -23.33 -10.15 2.40
C PRO A 249 -24.63 -10.40 1.64
N GLY A 250 -24.97 -9.50 0.72
CA GLY A 250 -26.21 -9.56 -0.07
C GLY A 250 -27.50 -9.23 0.68
N GLN A 251 -27.42 -8.95 2.00
CA GLN A 251 -28.60 -8.61 2.80
C GLN A 251 -29.11 -7.21 2.44
N PHE A 252 -30.44 -7.12 2.33
CA PHE A 252 -31.18 -5.89 2.19
C PHE A 252 -31.95 -5.60 3.48
N GLN A 253 -31.93 -4.34 3.92
CA GLN A 253 -32.64 -3.90 5.12
C GLN A 253 -33.20 -2.49 4.99
N GLU A 254 -34.43 -2.30 5.42
CA GLU A 254 -35.01 -0.95 5.57
C GLU A 254 -34.66 -0.33 6.93
N ILE A 255 -34.30 0.96 6.93
CA ILE A 255 -34.38 1.81 8.11
C ILE A 255 -35.86 2.17 8.30
N SER A 256 -36.50 1.44 9.21
CA SER A 256 -37.95 1.43 9.37
C SER A 256 -38.54 2.77 9.81
N GLU A 257 -37.81 3.57 10.60
CA GLU A 257 -38.33 4.85 11.08
C GLU A 257 -37.24 5.77 11.66
N PHE A 258 -37.19 7.03 11.22
CA PHE A 258 -36.67 8.14 12.03
C PHE A 258 -37.86 8.97 12.54
N LYS A 259 -37.97 9.14 13.86
CA LYS A 259 -39.07 9.90 14.48
C LYS A 259 -38.61 11.26 14.97
N PHE A 260 -39.39 12.30 14.64
CA PHE A 260 -39.16 13.68 15.07
C PHE A 260 -40.30 14.23 15.93
N GLU A 261 -39.99 15.22 16.76
CA GLU A 261 -40.99 15.92 17.58
C GLU A 261 -41.97 16.74 16.76
N ASN A 262 -41.46 17.50 15.79
CA ASN A 262 -42.22 18.48 15.01
C ASN A 262 -42.51 17.99 13.59
N ASP A 263 -43.36 18.75 12.90
CA ASP A 263 -43.66 18.55 11.48
C ASP A 263 -42.38 18.80 10.64
N MET A 264 -42.06 17.84 9.78
CA MET A 264 -40.86 17.80 8.95
C MET A 264 -41.14 18.05 7.46
N ASN A 265 -42.36 18.45 7.12
CA ASN A 265 -42.78 18.64 5.73
C ASN A 265 -41.87 19.64 4.99
N GLY A 266 -41.43 19.27 3.79
CA GLY A 266 -40.55 20.07 2.95
C GLY A 266 -39.10 20.19 3.46
N SER A 267 -38.72 19.48 4.52
CA SER A 267 -37.36 19.49 5.05
C SER A 267 -36.37 18.85 4.08
N PHE A 268 -35.17 19.44 3.98
CA PHE A 268 -34.01 18.77 3.42
C PHE A 268 -33.34 17.93 4.50
N PHE A 269 -32.85 16.75 4.14
CA PHE A 269 -32.17 15.82 5.01
C PHE A 269 -30.79 15.45 4.47
N THR A 270 -29.81 15.35 5.38
CA THR A 270 -28.54 14.65 5.12
C THR A 270 -28.41 13.53 6.11
N ILE A 271 -28.19 12.32 5.62
CA ILE A 271 -27.87 11.15 6.45
C ILE A 271 -26.39 10.79 6.25
N ILE A 272 -25.69 10.55 7.34
CA ILE A 272 -24.33 10.01 7.37
C ILE A 272 -24.35 8.79 8.27
N LEU A 273 -24.00 7.64 7.72
CA LEU A 273 -23.77 6.41 8.45
C LEU A 273 -22.29 6.26 8.69
N THR A 274 -21.88 6.02 9.92
CA THR A 274 -20.50 5.64 10.28
C THR A 274 -20.50 4.16 10.60
N LEU A 275 -19.64 3.42 9.93
CA LEU A 275 -19.52 1.97 10.09
C LEU A 275 -18.47 1.62 11.14
N SER A 276 -18.45 0.36 11.56
CA SER A 276 -17.55 -0.13 12.61
C SER A 276 -16.06 0.05 12.28
N ASP A 277 -15.72 0.12 10.99
CA ASP A 277 -14.37 0.42 10.50
C ASP A 277 -14.05 1.94 10.42
N GLY A 278 -15.00 2.79 10.85
CA GLY A 278 -14.90 4.25 10.82
C GLY A 278 -15.20 4.88 9.46
N SER A 279 -15.47 4.09 8.43
CA SER A 279 -15.84 4.61 7.12
C SER A 279 -17.26 5.17 7.10
N THR A 280 -17.56 6.07 6.15
CA THR A 280 -18.87 6.74 6.12
C THR A 280 -19.58 6.65 4.77
N ALA A 281 -20.89 6.39 4.82
CA ALA A 281 -21.80 6.51 3.68
C ALA A 281 -22.70 7.73 3.90
N ASN A 282 -22.89 8.57 2.88
CA ASN A 282 -23.74 9.75 2.99
C ASN A 282 -24.74 9.87 1.84
N GLN A 283 -25.90 10.45 2.14
CA GLN A 283 -26.90 10.82 1.16
C GLN A 283 -27.60 12.13 1.54
N ASN A 284 -27.98 12.89 0.53
CA ASN A 284 -28.74 14.14 0.67
C ASN A 284 -30.03 14.02 -0.13
N PHE A 285 -31.16 14.39 0.47
CA PHE A 285 -32.45 14.31 -0.20
C PHE A 285 -33.46 15.28 0.43
N GLN A 286 -34.54 15.53 -0.29
CA GLN A 286 -35.69 16.28 0.19
C GLN A 286 -36.91 15.38 0.15
N VAL A 287 -37.76 15.47 1.16
CA VAL A 287 -39.04 14.78 1.18
C VAL A 287 -40.15 15.81 1.07
N LEU A 288 -41.03 15.61 0.08
CA LEU A 288 -42.19 16.45 -0.21
C LEU A 288 -43.48 15.92 0.45
#